data_AF-A0A4Q3UCT5-F1
#
_entry.id   AF-A0A4Q3UCT5-F1
#
_cell.length_a   1.000
_cell.length_b   1.000
_cell.length_c   1.000
_cell.angle_alpha   90.00
_cell.angle_beta   90.00
_cell.angle_gamma   90.00
#
_symmetry.space_group_name_H-M   'P 1'
#
loop_
_entity.id
_entity.type
_entity.pdbx_description
1 polymer ?
#
loop_
_entity_poly.entity_id
_entity_poly.type
_entity_poly.pdbx_seq_one_letter_code
_entity_poly.pdbx_strand_id
1 'polypeptide(L)'
;MRKLALSGKSLGLGVIGAVAYGIVLDQITIRISPPYLMDWHPEIIPSRDPTLVALAWGFVATWWFGLILGSVLALAATAGKRLFAPWP
;
A
#
# COMPACT_ATOMS: atom_id res chain seq x y z
N MET A 1 -16.89 8.48 17.99
CA MET A 1 -15.51 9.01 17.92
C MET A 1 -14.43 7.92 17.86
N ARG A 2 -14.35 6.96 18.80
CA ARG A 2 -13.28 5.93 18.84
C ARG A 2 -13.21 5.00 17.61
N LYS A 3 -14.35 4.56 17.06
CA LYS A 3 -14.41 3.73 15.84
C LYS A 3 -13.93 4.46 14.58
N LEU A 4 -14.25 5.75 14.46
CA LEU A 4 -13.83 6.60 13.34
C LEU A 4 -12.31 6.84 13.37
N ALA A 5 -11.75 7.06 14.56
CA ALA A 5 -10.31 7.23 14.74
C ALA A 5 -9.50 5.94 14.51
N LEU A 6 -10.05 4.76 14.83
CA LEU A 6 -9.43 3.47 14.50
C LEU A 6 -9.45 3.21 13.00
N SER A 7 -10.56 3.54 12.34
CA SER A 7 -10.71 3.40 10.88
C SER A 7 -9.71 4.27 10.10
N GLY A 8 -9.51 5.53 10.52
CA GLY A 8 -8.54 6.42 9.87
C GLY A 8 -7.08 5.93 10.01
N LYS A 9 -6.71 5.34 11.15
CA LYS A 9 -5.36 4.80 11.38
C LYS A 9 -5.08 3.59 10.50
N SER A 10 -6.02 2.65 10.39
CA SER A 10 -5.88 1.47 9.54
C SER A 10 -5.72 1.83 8.06
N LEU A 11 -6.46 2.85 7.59
CA LEU A 11 -6.31 3.38 6.23
C LEU A 11 -4.92 3.97 6.00
N GLY A 12 -4.49 4.89 6.88
CA GLY A 12 -3.17 5.53 6.76
C GLY A 12 -2.03 4.51 6.80
N LEU A 13 -2.06 3.55 7.72
CA LEU A 13 -1.05 2.49 7.81
C LEU A 13 -1.07 1.56 6.59
N GLY A 14 -2.26 1.25 6.05
CA GLY A 14 -2.39 0.44 4.84
C GLY A 14 -1.75 1.11 3.63
N VAL A 15 -2.02 2.41 3.42
CA VAL A 15 -1.42 3.20 2.33
C VAL A 15 0.10 3.31 2.50
N ILE A 16 0.56 3.73 3.68
CA ILE A 16 2.00 3.91 3.94
C ILE A 16 2.74 2.58 3.77
N GLY A 17 2.21 1.49 4.30
CA GLY A 17 2.81 0.15 4.19
C GLY A 17 2.87 -0.33 2.74
N ALA A 18 1.78 -0.18 1.98
CA ALA A 18 1.73 -0.58 0.58
C ALA A 18 2.71 0.24 -0.29
N VAL A 19 2.75 1.56 -0.11
CA VAL A 19 3.67 2.45 -0.83
C VAL A 19 5.13 2.15 -0.49
N ALA A 20 5.46 1.99 0.79
CA ALA A 20 6.82 1.67 1.21
C ALA A 20 7.29 0.33 0.62
N TYR A 21 6.42 -0.69 0.67
CA TYR A 21 6.71 -1.98 0.07
C TYR A 21 6.85 -1.89 -1.46
N GLY A 22 5.93 -1.19 -2.14
CA GLY A 22 5.95 -0.98 -3.59
C GLY A 22 7.22 -0.29 -4.06
N ILE A 23 7.65 0.77 -3.36
CA ILE A 23 8.91 1.46 -3.65
C ILE A 23 10.09 0.50 -3.52
N VAL A 24 10.21 -0.24 -2.41
CA VAL A 24 11.32 -1.18 -2.21
C VAL A 24 11.31 -2.27 -3.28
N LEU A 25 10.13 -2.81 -3.60
CA LEU A 25 9.95 -3.80 -4.64
C LEU A 25 10.42 -3.27 -5.99
N ASP A 26 9.99 -2.08 -6.40
CA ASP A 26 10.34 -1.51 -7.70
C ASP A 26 11.81 -1.09 -7.80
N GLN A 27 12.43 -0.69 -6.68
CA GLN A 27 13.89 -0.46 -6.64
C GLN A 27 14.67 -1.74 -6.93
N ILE A 28 14.15 -2.91 -6.51
CA ILE A 28 14.73 -4.22 -6.84
C ILE A 28 14.39 -4.57 -8.30
N THR A 29 13.12 -4.45 -8.69
CA THR A 29 12.64 -4.78 -10.04
C THR A 29 13.44 -4.07 -11.13
N ILE A 30 13.64 -2.76 -11.01
CA ILE A 30 14.34 -1.98 -12.04
C ILE A 30 15.83 -2.34 -12.17
N ARG A 31 16.43 -2.93 -11.12
CA ARG A 31 17.84 -3.33 -11.11
C ARG A 31 18.05 -4.75 -11.63
N ILE A 32 17.03 -5.59 -11.53
CA ILE A 32 17.04 -6.95 -12.08
C ILE A 32 16.56 -6.93 -13.53
N SER A 33 15.53 -6.14 -13.84
CA SER A 33 14.94 -6.01 -15.17
C SER A 33 14.61 -4.54 -15.48
N PRO A 34 15.60 -3.74 -15.88
CA PRO A 34 15.38 -2.34 -16.27
C PRO A 34 14.30 -2.15 -17.36
N PRO A 35 14.25 -2.97 -18.44
CA PRO A 35 13.26 -2.79 -19.51
C PRO A 35 11.82 -2.97 -19.03
N TYR A 36 11.60 -3.75 -17.96
CA TYR A 36 10.28 -3.93 -17.39
C TYR A 36 9.67 -2.58 -17.00
N LEU A 37 10.36 -1.76 -16.20
CA LEU A 37 9.81 -0.46 -15.76
C LEU A 37 10.10 0.71 -16.71
N MET A 38 11.15 0.63 -17.53
CA MET A 38 11.56 1.75 -18.39
C MET A 38 10.99 1.70 -19.81
N ASP A 39 10.72 0.51 -20.35
CA ASP A 39 10.38 0.36 -21.77
C ASP A 39 9.03 -0.35 -21.98
N TRP A 40 8.66 -1.32 -21.13
CA TRP A 40 7.40 -2.07 -21.26
C TRP A 40 6.22 -1.41 -20.54
N HIS A 41 6.48 -0.43 -19.69
CA HIS A 41 5.46 0.32 -18.96
C HIS A 41 5.37 1.77 -19.47
N PRO A 42 4.20 2.41 -19.36
CA PRO A 42 4.06 3.84 -19.67
C PRO A 42 5.04 4.70 -18.88
N GLU A 43 5.59 5.73 -19.53
CA GLU A 43 6.48 6.67 -18.86
C GLU A 43 5.69 7.52 -17.85
N ILE A 44 5.97 7.34 -16.55
CA ILE A 44 5.32 8.10 -15.46
C ILE A 44 5.97 9.47 -15.25
N ILE A 45 7.30 9.53 -15.38
CA ILE A 45 8.11 10.74 -15.27
C ILE A 45 9.14 10.77 -16.40
N PRO A 46 9.49 11.95 -16.95
CA PRO A 46 10.49 12.08 -18.00
C PRO A 46 11.92 11.92 -17.43
N SER A 47 12.26 10.71 -16.97
CA SER A 47 13.56 10.40 -16.35
C SER A 47 13.99 8.98 -16.68
N ARG A 48 15.30 8.81 -16.89
CA ARG A 48 15.96 7.51 -17.03
C ARG A 48 16.77 7.12 -15.80
N ASP A 49 16.71 7.90 -14.72
CA ASP A 49 17.30 7.50 -13.44
C ASP A 49 16.47 6.36 -12.83
N PRO A 50 17.04 5.15 -12.66
CA PRO A 50 16.31 4.01 -12.12
C PRO A 50 15.73 4.29 -10.72
N THR A 51 16.39 5.11 -9.90
CA THR A 51 15.87 5.41 -8.57
C THR A 51 14.62 6.26 -8.64
N LEU A 52 14.57 7.27 -9.51
CA LEU A 52 13.39 8.12 -9.68
C LEU A 52 12.23 7.36 -10.31
N VAL A 53 12.49 6.53 -11.33
CA VAL A 53 11.47 5.72 -12.01
C VAL A 53 10.82 4.73 -11.03
N ALA A 54 11.63 4.01 -10.24
CA ALA A 54 11.11 3.06 -9.25
C ALA A 54 10.38 3.74 -8.07
N LEU A 55 10.78 4.96 -7.68
CA LEU A 55 10.01 5.74 -6.70
C LEU A 55 8.61 6.10 -7.22
N ALA A 56 8.53 6.55 -8.48
CA ALA A 56 7.27 6.94 -9.11
C ALA A 56 6.34 5.74 -9.31
N TRP A 57 6.86 4.65 -9.89
CA TRP A 57 6.08 3.42 -10.08
C TRP A 57 5.64 2.79 -8.75
N GLY A 58 6.55 2.71 -7.78
CA GLY A 58 6.24 2.10 -6.48
C GLY A 58 5.10 2.82 -5.77
N PHE A 59 5.00 4.14 -5.89
CA PHE A 59 3.87 4.91 -5.39
C PHE A 59 2.60 4.68 -6.21
N VAL A 60 2.64 4.94 -7.53
CA VAL A 60 1.47 4.90 -8.43
C VAL A 60 0.80 3.53 -8.43
N ALA A 61 1.60 2.46 -8.41
CA ALA A 61 1.11 1.09 -8.44
C ALA A 61 0.41 0.66 -7.15
N THR A 62 0.71 1.25 -5.99
CA THR A 62 0.36 0.64 -4.69
C THR A 62 -0.46 1.49 -3.73
N TRP A 63 -0.52 2.83 -3.87
CA TRP A 63 -1.25 3.68 -2.92
C TRP A 63 -2.73 3.30 -2.79
N TRP A 64 -3.39 2.99 -3.91
CA TRP A 64 -4.81 2.63 -3.97
C TRP A 64 -5.04 1.23 -3.39
N PHE A 65 -4.09 0.31 -3.57
CA PHE A 65 -4.16 -1.02 -2.96
C PHE A 65 -4.08 -0.93 -1.43
N GLY A 66 -3.24 -0.02 -0.93
CA GLY A 66 -3.16 0.28 0.50
C GLY A 66 -4.47 0.84 1.09
N LEU A 67 -5.26 1.59 0.31
CA LEU A 67 -6.61 2.02 0.72
C LEU A 67 -7.56 0.83 0.85
N ILE A 68 -7.53 -0.11 -0.10
CA ILE A 68 -8.36 -1.33 -0.06
C ILE A 68 -7.99 -2.16 1.18
N LEU A 69 -6.71 -2.47 1.35
CA LEU A 69 -6.23 -3.26 2.48
C LEU A 69 -6.55 -2.58 3.83
N GLY A 70 -6.28 -1.27 3.93
CA GLY A 70 -6.60 -0.48 5.12
C GLY A 70 -8.09 -0.48 5.44
N SER A 71 -8.95 -0.45 4.42
CA SER A 71 -10.42 -0.54 4.59
C SER A 71 -10.84 -1.90 5.13
N VAL A 72 -10.30 -2.99 4.56
CA VAL A 72 -10.57 -4.37 5.02
C VAL A 72 -10.15 -4.53 6.48
N LEU A 73 -8.96 -4.05 6.84
CA LEU A 73 -8.46 -4.10 8.22
C LEU A 73 -9.30 -3.25 9.18
N ALA A 74 -9.76 -2.07 8.75
CA ALA A 74 -10.65 -1.23 9.54
C ALA A 74 -11.99 -1.95 9.83
N LEU A 75 -12.56 -2.62 8.83
CA LEU A 75 -13.78 -3.40 8.99
C LEU A 75 -13.56 -4.59 9.94
N ALA A 76 -12.49 -5.37 9.72
CA ALA A 76 -12.15 -6.50 10.57
C ALA A 76 -11.97 -6.09 12.04
N ALA A 77 -11.33 -4.95 12.30
CA ALA A 77 -11.11 -4.44 13.65
C ALA A 77 -12.38 -3.88 14.34
N THR A 78 -13.44 -3.54 13.59
CA THR A 78 -14.62 -2.84 14.12
C THR A 78 -15.94 -3.60 14.04
N ALA A 79 -16.01 -4.64 13.20
CA ALA A 79 -17.21 -5.45 12.96
C ALA A 79 -17.45 -6.55 14.00
N GLY A 80 -16.47 -6.90 14.85
CA GLY A 80 -16.62 -7.92 15.87
C GLY A 80 -17.62 -7.54 16.98
N LYS A 81 -18.59 -8.42 17.27
CA LYS A 81 -19.37 -8.37 18.51
C LYS A 81 -18.54 -9.04 19.61
N ARG A 82 -18.42 -8.41 20.78
CA ARG A 82 -17.82 -9.03 21.96
C ARG A 82 -18.78 -10.14 22.42
N LEU A 83 -18.56 -11.38 21.96
CA LEU A 83 -19.21 -12.56 22.53
C LEU A 83 -18.57 -12.80 23.90
N PHE A 84 -19.03 -12.06 24.91
CA PHE A 84 -18.77 -12.41 26.29
C PHE A 84 -19.86 -13.40 26.69
N ALA A 85 -19.57 -14.69 26.54
CA ALA A 85 -20.36 -15.74 27.19
C ALA A 85 -19.76 -15.91 28.59
N PRO A 86 -20.40 -15.44 29.67
CA PRO A 86 -20.01 -15.85 31.01
C PRO A 86 -20.19 -17.37 31.10
N TRP A 87 -19.15 -18.06 31.55
CA TRP A 87 -19.20 -19.48 31.88
C TRP A 87 -20.16 -19.67 33.09
N PRO A 88 -20.98 -20.74 33.12
CA PRO A 88 -21.87 -21.01 34.25
C PRO A 88 -21.11 -21.30 35.55
#